data_AF-A0A1V1TRM5-F1
#
_entry.id   AF-A0A1V1TRM5-F1
#
_cell.length_a   1.000
_cell.length_b   1.000
_cell.length_c   1.000
_cell.angle_alpha   90.00
_cell.angle_beta   90.00
_cell.angle_gamma   90.00
#
_symmetry.space_group_name_H-M   'P 1'
#
loop_
_entity.id
_entity.type
_entity.pdbx_description
1 polymer ?
#
loop_
_entity_poly.entity_id
_entity_poly.type
_entity_poly.pdbx_seq_one_letter_code
_entity_poly.pdbx_strand_id
1 'polypeptide(L)'
;MDPSTPQSIAAQYEVVESNNFRRVLSHFDDNGKLRDPTMHFDIECQVCADSYLAFTNPEFSKPADRTYEEYTVLPRCGHAFGTVCLQKWIKHYKEEYPRRRNRPVPCPTCRAPIFCGQGHGPLVARLSSHDPHSQAKDIRFIRSQLWTPDCVECQKGGEAARQREVADRARRQLQERHNVERNQLEQRIVSREEALINDSRDQATRQSHQFRALLGQERDARARTRNAWAAANTTLDALRRPLQYATDRADNRNPNFALYGHSEPIEVDFRRVSNDTRASAEDWRDIGARLANLGPRVQGMITAEMEEAEVARTINGHLQAIQNLLQQHLSGGPASDGESDDE
;
A
#
# COMPACT_ATOMS: atom_id res chain seq x y z
N MET A 1 -31.38 18.46 112.34
CA MET A 1 -30.39 17.73 111.53
C MET A 1 -31.16 17.19 110.34
N ASP A 2 -31.20 17.96 109.25
CA ASP A 2 -31.95 17.62 108.05
C ASP A 2 -30.96 17.14 106.97
N PRO A 3 -30.98 15.86 106.57
CA PRO A 3 -30.14 15.38 105.48
C PRO A 3 -31.04 15.06 104.28
N SER A 4 -31.35 16.07 103.46
CA SER A 4 -32.06 15.84 102.19
C SER A 4 -31.79 16.99 101.21
N THR A 5 -30.53 17.11 100.79
CA THR A 5 -30.22 17.79 99.52
C THR A 5 -30.10 16.71 98.45
N PRO A 6 -31.00 16.64 97.46
CA PRO A 6 -30.82 15.74 96.34
C PRO A 6 -29.60 16.20 95.55
N GLN A 7 -28.55 15.38 95.54
CA GLN A 7 -27.46 15.50 94.58
C GLN A 7 -28.07 15.31 93.19
N SER A 8 -28.26 16.43 92.49
CA SER A 8 -28.49 16.45 91.06
C SER A 8 -27.36 15.63 90.41
N ILE A 9 -27.68 14.43 89.96
CA ILE A 9 -26.82 13.64 89.09
C ILE A 9 -26.79 14.43 87.78
N ALA A 10 -25.86 15.37 87.67
CA ALA A 10 -25.56 16.01 86.40
C ALA A 10 -25.15 14.88 85.46
N ALA A 11 -26.05 14.53 84.53
CA ALA A 11 -25.74 13.60 83.46
C ALA A 11 -24.46 14.11 82.79
N GLN A 12 -23.37 13.35 82.90
CA GLN A 12 -22.10 13.69 82.26
C GLN A 12 -22.32 13.50 80.76
N TYR A 13 -22.56 14.60 80.05
CA TYR A 13 -22.59 14.59 78.59
C TYR A 13 -21.19 14.91 78.07
N GLU A 14 -20.78 14.22 77.00
CA GLU A 14 -19.52 14.50 76.31
C GLU A 14 -19.70 15.69 75.37
N VAL A 15 -18.82 16.70 75.49
CA VAL A 15 -18.82 17.89 74.63
C VAL A 15 -17.66 17.82 73.63
N VAL A 16 -17.98 17.94 72.35
CA VAL A 16 -17.03 17.96 71.25
C VAL A 16 -16.84 19.40 70.77
N GLU A 17 -15.69 19.99 71.11
CA GLU A 17 -15.35 21.39 70.80
C GLU A 17 -14.44 21.54 69.55
N SER A 18 -14.06 20.43 68.93
CA SER A 18 -13.08 20.47 67.84
C SER A 18 -13.68 20.99 66.54
N ASN A 19 -13.08 22.02 65.95
CA ASN A 19 -13.41 22.48 64.60
C ASN A 19 -12.81 21.59 63.49
N ASN A 20 -12.09 20.52 63.82
CA ASN A 20 -11.56 19.58 62.84
C ASN A 20 -12.58 18.48 62.58
N PHE A 21 -13.27 18.57 61.45
CA PHE A 21 -14.34 17.65 61.10
C PHE A 21 -13.87 16.22 60.87
N ARG A 22 -12.58 15.94 60.66
CA ARG A 22 -12.11 14.54 60.69
C ARG A 22 -12.33 13.89 62.06
N ARG A 23 -12.20 14.67 63.14
CA ARG A 23 -12.51 14.22 64.51
C ARG A 23 -14.02 14.21 64.75
N VAL A 24 -14.73 15.26 64.38
CA VAL A 24 -16.21 15.34 64.50
C VAL A 24 -16.88 14.14 63.82
N LEU A 25 -16.44 13.78 62.61
CA LEU A 25 -16.97 12.65 61.84
C LEU A 25 -16.78 11.28 62.48
N SER A 26 -15.86 11.13 63.46
CA SER A 26 -15.66 9.86 64.17
C SER A 26 -16.83 9.50 65.09
N HIS A 27 -17.64 10.50 65.45
CA HIS A 27 -18.85 10.33 66.26
C HIS A 27 -20.09 9.92 65.43
N PHE A 28 -19.96 9.83 64.11
CA PHE A 28 -21.05 9.46 63.20
C PHE A 28 -20.82 8.09 62.55
N ASP A 29 -21.89 7.35 62.27
CA ASP A 29 -21.84 6.11 61.47
C ASP A 29 -21.72 6.40 59.97
N ASP A 30 -21.62 5.37 59.13
CA ASP A 30 -21.49 5.50 57.66
C ASP A 30 -22.66 6.19 56.97
N ASN A 31 -23.85 6.13 57.58
CA ASN A 31 -25.07 6.75 57.08
C ASN A 31 -25.20 8.22 57.51
N GLY A 32 -24.28 8.71 58.34
CA GLY A 32 -24.28 10.07 58.89
C GLY A 32 -25.17 10.22 60.12
N LYS A 33 -25.58 9.12 60.76
CA LYS A 33 -26.30 9.13 62.03
C LYS A 33 -25.30 9.24 63.19
N LEU A 34 -25.64 10.02 64.21
CA LEU A 34 -24.85 10.12 65.42
C LEU A 34 -24.82 8.78 66.15
N ARG A 35 -23.63 8.32 66.56
CA ARG A 35 -23.44 7.02 67.23
C ARG A 35 -23.91 7.06 68.69
N ASP A 36 -23.66 8.17 69.37
CA ASP A 36 -24.08 8.41 70.75
C ASP A 36 -25.02 9.62 70.80
N PRO A 37 -26.32 9.42 71.09
CA PRO A 37 -27.31 10.50 71.12
C PRO A 37 -27.08 11.51 72.26
N THR A 38 -26.24 11.19 73.25
CA THR A 38 -25.92 12.09 74.37
C THR A 38 -24.79 13.07 74.07
N MET A 39 -24.13 12.94 72.92
CA MET A 39 -23.03 13.82 72.53
C MET A 39 -23.51 15.23 72.21
N HIS A 40 -22.76 16.21 72.69
CA HIS A 40 -22.99 17.62 72.41
C HIS A 40 -21.86 18.16 71.53
N PHE A 41 -22.21 18.98 70.53
CA PHE A 41 -21.24 19.65 69.67
C PHE A 41 -21.24 21.13 70.00
N ASP A 42 -20.09 21.62 70.47
CA ASP A 42 -19.91 23.01 70.87
C ASP A 42 -18.71 23.63 70.16
N ILE A 43 -18.85 23.79 68.84
CA ILE A 43 -17.72 24.10 67.97
C ILE A 43 -17.68 25.61 67.72
N GLU A 44 -16.68 26.27 68.32
CA GLU A 44 -16.43 27.70 68.13
C GLU A 44 -15.76 28.00 66.79
N CYS A 45 -16.15 29.11 66.16
CA CYS A 45 -15.49 29.61 64.96
C CYS A 45 -14.13 30.22 65.30
N GLN A 46 -13.05 29.51 64.99
CA GLN A 46 -11.67 29.95 65.28
C GLN A 46 -11.17 31.18 64.49
N VAL A 47 -12.02 31.82 63.68
CA VAL A 47 -11.68 33.10 63.02
C VAL A 47 -12.17 34.29 63.83
N CYS A 48 -13.44 34.27 64.29
CA CYS A 48 -14.00 35.38 65.07
C CYS A 48 -13.94 35.15 66.58
N ALA A 49 -13.90 33.89 67.03
CA ALA A 49 -14.02 33.50 68.44
C ALA A 49 -15.31 33.97 69.16
N ASP A 50 -16.28 34.49 68.40
CA ASP A 50 -17.51 35.09 68.93
C ASP A 50 -18.76 34.24 68.66
N SER A 51 -18.71 33.37 67.64
CA SER A 51 -19.87 32.60 67.16
C SER A 51 -19.58 31.11 67.10
N TYR A 52 -20.63 30.32 67.27
CA TYR A 52 -20.57 28.86 67.18
C TYR A 52 -21.04 28.40 65.80
N LEU A 53 -20.47 27.32 65.29
CA LEU A 53 -20.90 26.75 64.02
C LEU A 53 -22.31 26.16 64.19
N ALA A 54 -23.18 26.37 63.20
CA ALA A 54 -24.54 25.81 63.12
C ALA A 54 -24.53 24.28 62.91
N PHE A 55 -23.84 23.57 63.80
CA PHE A 55 -23.71 22.12 63.85
C PHE A 55 -23.93 21.68 65.29
N THR A 56 -25.17 21.31 65.60
CA THR A 56 -25.60 20.90 66.94
C THR A 56 -26.11 19.47 66.92
N ASN A 57 -26.29 18.86 68.10
CA ASN A 57 -27.09 17.65 68.21
C ASN A 57 -28.58 18.08 68.30
N PRO A 58 -29.42 17.76 67.30
CA PRO A 58 -30.83 18.17 67.27
C PRO A 58 -31.65 17.62 68.44
N GLU A 59 -31.25 16.49 69.02
CA GLU A 59 -31.98 15.83 70.11
C GLU A 59 -31.73 16.50 71.47
N PHE A 60 -30.61 17.23 71.61
CA PHE A 60 -30.15 17.75 72.90
C PHE A 60 -30.26 19.28 73.01
N SER A 61 -30.10 20.00 71.91
CA SER A 61 -29.94 21.45 71.93
C SER A 61 -31.07 22.14 71.16
N LYS A 62 -32.01 22.75 71.89
CA LYS A 62 -32.84 23.82 71.30
C LYS A 62 -31.93 25.04 71.09
N PRO A 63 -31.95 25.73 69.93
CA PRO A 63 -31.03 26.83 69.61
C PRO A 63 -31.13 28.11 70.47
N ALA A 64 -31.64 28.04 71.70
CA ALA A 64 -32.35 29.17 72.31
C ALA A 64 -31.49 30.39 72.71
N ASP A 65 -30.17 30.26 72.95
CA ASP A 65 -29.38 31.37 73.53
C ASP A 65 -28.04 31.70 72.81
N ARG A 66 -27.65 30.97 71.76
CA ARG A 66 -26.34 31.18 71.10
C ARG A 66 -26.50 31.60 69.64
N THR A 67 -25.62 32.50 69.17
CA THR A 67 -25.52 32.87 67.76
C THR A 67 -24.81 31.76 66.99
N TYR A 68 -25.60 30.90 66.35
CA TYR A 68 -25.11 29.88 65.42
C TYR A 68 -24.96 30.47 64.02
N GLU A 69 -23.82 30.26 63.38
CA GLU A 69 -23.56 30.72 62.01
C GLU A 69 -23.42 29.54 61.02
N GLU A 70 -23.85 29.76 59.77
CA GLU A 70 -23.60 28.80 58.69
C GLU A 70 -22.10 28.55 58.58
N TYR A 71 -21.70 27.30 58.42
CA TYR A 71 -20.31 26.92 58.43
C TYR A 71 -19.87 26.28 57.11
N THR A 72 -18.56 26.30 56.90
CA THR A 72 -17.87 25.71 55.77
C THR A 72 -16.78 24.79 56.30
N VAL A 73 -16.69 23.57 55.78
CA VAL A 73 -15.58 22.65 56.05
C VAL A 73 -14.58 22.71 54.90
N LEU A 74 -13.30 22.94 55.21
CA LEU A 74 -12.24 22.92 54.20
C LEU A 74 -11.86 21.48 53.82
N PRO A 75 -12.01 21.06 52.53
CA PRO A 75 -11.84 19.66 52.13
C PRO A 75 -10.42 19.11 52.33
N ARG A 76 -9.40 19.96 52.24
CA ARG A 76 -7.99 19.51 52.35
C ARG A 76 -7.58 19.19 53.79
N CYS A 77 -8.09 19.95 54.77
CA CYS A 77 -7.63 19.84 56.15
C CYS A 77 -8.70 19.44 57.17
N GLY A 78 -9.98 19.53 56.81
CA GLY A 78 -11.09 19.24 57.70
C GLY A 78 -11.44 20.35 58.69
N HIS A 79 -10.70 21.46 58.74
CA HIS A 79 -11.07 22.56 59.62
C HIS A 79 -12.31 23.28 59.10
N ALA A 80 -13.23 23.55 60.01
CA ALA A 80 -14.44 24.29 59.74
C ALA A 80 -14.42 25.68 60.36
N PHE A 81 -15.12 26.60 59.70
CA PHE A 81 -15.23 27.99 60.07
C PHE A 81 -16.61 28.50 59.69
N GLY A 82 -17.05 29.56 60.36
CA GLY A 82 -18.12 30.41 59.88
C GLY A 82 -17.91 30.80 58.43
N THR A 83 -18.93 30.63 57.61
CA THR A 83 -18.86 30.87 56.16
C THR A 83 -18.50 32.33 55.88
N VAL A 84 -19.11 33.26 56.61
CA VAL A 84 -18.83 34.71 56.48
C VAL A 84 -17.43 35.03 56.98
N CYS A 85 -17.02 34.45 58.11
CA CYS A 85 -15.69 34.63 58.70
C CYS A 85 -14.57 34.14 57.76
N LEU A 86 -14.74 32.96 57.17
CA LEU A 86 -13.80 32.41 56.20
C LEU A 86 -13.72 33.26 54.92
N GLN A 87 -14.84 33.77 54.42
CA GLN A 87 -14.85 34.66 53.25
C GLN A 87 -14.10 35.98 53.53
N LYS A 88 -14.34 36.60 54.69
CA LYS A 88 -13.61 37.80 55.14
C LYS A 88 -12.11 37.52 55.28
N TRP A 89 -11.73 36.40 55.87
CA TRP A 89 -10.34 35.96 55.96
C TRP A 89 -9.67 35.83 54.59
N ILE A 90 -10.31 35.11 53.65
CA ILE A 90 -9.79 34.92 52.29
C ILE A 90 -9.64 36.26 51.56
N LYS A 91 -10.63 37.16 51.70
CA LYS A 91 -10.59 38.50 51.10
C LYS A 91 -9.43 39.32 51.67
N HIS A 92 -9.35 39.42 52.99
CA HIS A 92 -8.32 40.18 53.68
C HIS A 92 -6.91 39.68 53.35
N TYR A 93 -6.69 38.36 53.37
CA TYR A 93 -5.40 37.77 53.02
C TYR A 93 -4.97 38.11 51.58
N LYS A 94 -5.91 38.14 50.63
CA LYS A 94 -5.61 38.51 49.24
C LYS A 94 -5.29 40.00 49.09
N GLU A 95 -5.95 40.87 49.85
CA GLU A 95 -5.75 42.32 49.84
C GLU A 95 -4.44 42.73 50.52
N GLU A 96 -4.09 42.11 51.65
CA GLU A 96 -2.88 42.41 52.41
C GLU A 96 -1.61 41.88 51.74
N TYR A 97 -1.71 40.75 51.01
CA TYR A 97 -0.56 40.11 50.36
C TYR A 97 -0.69 40.05 48.82
N PRO A 98 -0.82 41.20 48.11
CA PRO A 98 -1.04 41.23 46.66
C PRO A 98 0.15 40.71 45.86
N ARG A 99 1.37 40.78 46.41
CA ARG A 99 2.58 40.18 45.79
C ARG A 99 2.60 38.65 45.86
N ARG A 100 1.67 38.04 46.61
CA ARG A 100 1.52 36.59 46.75
C ARG A 100 0.36 36.03 45.92
N ARG A 101 -0.04 36.69 44.83
CA ARG A 101 -1.14 36.27 43.92
C ARG A 101 -1.09 34.78 43.52
N ASN A 102 0.11 34.19 43.43
CA ASN A 102 0.29 32.78 43.05
C ASN A 102 0.46 31.81 44.22
N ARG A 103 0.43 32.27 45.49
CA ARG A 103 0.46 31.36 46.64
C ARG A 103 -0.97 31.00 47.05
N PRO A 104 -1.24 29.71 47.36
CA PRO A 104 -2.54 29.30 47.86
C PRO A 104 -2.81 29.97 49.22
N VAL A 105 -4.03 30.47 49.41
CA VAL A 105 -4.49 31.03 50.69
C VAL A 105 -4.45 29.94 51.76
N PRO A 106 -3.80 30.17 52.91
CA PRO A 106 -3.69 29.17 53.97
C PRO A 106 -4.97 29.09 54.82
N CYS A 107 -5.25 27.90 55.33
CA CYS A 107 -6.21 27.65 56.40
C CYS A 107 -5.80 28.45 57.66
N PRO A 108 -6.73 29.18 58.32
CA PRO A 108 -6.44 29.94 59.55
C PRO A 108 -5.80 29.09 60.65
N THR A 109 -6.26 27.84 60.82
CA THR A 109 -5.80 26.96 61.92
C THR A 109 -4.48 26.26 61.62
N CYS A 110 -4.42 25.50 60.51
CA CYS A 110 -3.30 24.58 60.24
C CYS A 110 -2.39 25.01 59.08
N ARG A 111 -2.67 26.16 58.46
CA ARG A 111 -1.94 26.70 57.30
C ARG A 111 -1.94 25.84 56.04
N ALA A 112 -2.64 24.70 56.03
CA ALA A 112 -2.84 23.91 54.83
C ALA A 112 -3.49 24.76 53.72
N PRO A 113 -3.12 24.57 52.45
CA PRO A 113 -3.65 25.37 51.36
C PRO A 113 -5.16 25.14 51.19
N ILE A 114 -5.93 26.23 51.07
CA ILE A 114 -7.37 26.21 50.78
C ILE A 114 -7.58 25.92 49.29
N PHE A 115 -6.87 26.66 48.43
CA PHE A 115 -6.90 26.51 46.98
C PHE A 115 -5.89 25.46 46.53
N CYS A 116 -6.15 24.82 45.39
CA CYS A 116 -5.15 23.93 44.79
C CYS A 116 -3.97 24.75 44.19
N GLY A 117 -2.91 24.06 43.74
CA GLY A 117 -1.75 24.72 43.12
C GLY A 117 -2.06 25.50 41.84
N GLN A 118 -3.20 25.23 41.20
CA GLN A 118 -3.71 25.95 40.02
C GLN A 118 -4.64 27.12 40.38
N GLY A 119 -4.85 27.39 41.68
CA GLY A 119 -5.70 28.49 42.15
C GLY A 119 -7.20 28.17 42.17
N HIS A 120 -7.62 26.96 41.79
CA HIS A 120 -9.01 26.54 41.86
C HIS A 120 -9.50 26.46 43.32
N GLY A 121 -10.71 26.96 43.55
CA GLY A 121 -11.36 26.94 44.86
C GLY A 121 -11.87 25.54 45.22
N PRO A 122 -11.91 25.19 46.51
CA PRO A 122 -12.66 24.01 46.93
C PRO A 122 -14.14 24.21 46.66
N LEU A 123 -14.87 23.11 46.42
CA LEU A 123 -16.33 23.15 46.43
C LEU A 123 -16.78 23.39 47.88
N VAL A 124 -17.06 24.65 48.20
CA VAL A 124 -17.53 25.06 49.52
C VAL A 124 -19.05 24.99 49.53
N ALA A 125 -19.61 24.02 50.25
CA ALA A 125 -21.01 24.06 50.63
C ALA A 125 -21.17 24.89 51.90
N ARG A 126 -22.22 25.71 51.92
CA ARG A 126 -22.70 26.36 53.14
C ARG A 126 -23.59 25.37 53.86
N LEU A 127 -23.28 25.09 55.12
CA LEU A 127 -23.97 24.08 55.92
C LEU A 127 -24.64 24.76 57.11
N SER A 128 -25.88 24.38 57.38
CA SER A 128 -26.72 24.96 58.45
C SER A 128 -27.81 23.99 58.93
N SER A 129 -27.56 22.69 58.81
CA SER A 129 -28.57 21.68 59.17
C SER A 129 -28.82 21.63 60.67
N HIS A 130 -30.10 21.80 61.05
CA HIS A 130 -30.57 21.74 62.44
C HIS A 130 -31.44 20.51 62.72
N ASP A 131 -31.80 19.72 61.71
CA ASP A 131 -32.54 18.48 61.86
C ASP A 131 -31.67 17.25 61.56
N PRO A 132 -31.98 16.07 62.15
CA PRO A 132 -31.15 14.88 61.98
C PRO A 132 -30.99 14.40 60.53
N HIS A 133 -32.01 14.59 59.69
CA HIS A 133 -31.99 14.09 58.32
C HIS A 133 -31.09 14.95 57.43
N SER A 134 -31.18 16.27 57.54
CA SER A 134 -30.31 17.21 56.83
C SER A 134 -28.87 17.09 57.34
N GLN A 135 -28.66 16.93 58.65
CA GLN A 135 -27.33 16.74 59.21
C GLN A 135 -26.68 15.44 58.70
N ALA A 136 -27.42 14.35 58.56
CA ALA A 136 -26.90 13.12 57.97
C ALA A 136 -26.49 13.28 56.50
N LYS A 137 -27.19 14.14 55.73
CA LYS A 137 -26.75 14.52 54.37
C LYS A 137 -25.47 15.34 54.40
N ASP A 138 -25.38 16.33 55.28
CA ASP A 138 -24.19 17.16 55.44
C ASP A 138 -22.98 16.30 55.83
N ILE A 139 -23.14 15.35 56.75
CA ILE A 139 -22.07 14.45 57.19
C ILE A 139 -21.55 13.59 56.03
N ARG A 140 -22.45 13.01 55.22
CA ARG A 140 -22.07 12.25 54.03
C ARG A 140 -21.40 13.13 52.98
N PHE A 141 -21.88 14.35 52.80
CA PHE A 141 -21.27 15.34 51.90
C PHE A 141 -19.86 15.72 52.38
N ILE A 142 -19.67 16.05 53.66
CA ILE A 142 -18.37 16.39 54.23
C ILE A 142 -17.40 15.23 54.06
N ARG A 143 -17.82 13.98 54.32
CA ARG A 143 -16.96 12.80 54.11
C ARG A 143 -16.48 12.67 52.67
N SER A 144 -17.37 12.83 51.69
CA SER A 144 -16.97 12.72 50.29
C SER A 144 -15.95 13.81 49.92
N GLN A 145 -16.14 15.03 50.42
CA GLN A 145 -15.22 16.15 50.20
C GLN A 145 -13.85 15.94 50.87
N LEU A 146 -13.80 15.35 52.06
CA LEU A 146 -12.54 15.12 52.79
C LEU A 146 -11.72 13.95 52.23
N TRP A 147 -12.35 12.99 51.55
CA TRP A 147 -11.69 11.84 50.93
C TRP A 147 -11.12 12.13 49.54
N THR A 148 -11.59 13.16 48.85
CA THR A 148 -11.03 13.62 47.58
C THR A 148 -10.25 14.93 47.79
N PRO A 149 -9.01 14.89 48.31
CA PRO A 149 -8.21 16.10 48.55
C PRO A 149 -7.80 16.82 47.26
N ASP A 150 -7.94 16.12 46.13
CA ASP A 150 -7.68 16.64 44.81
C ASP A 150 -8.74 17.63 44.35
N CYS A 151 -8.30 18.60 43.56
CA CYS A 151 -9.19 19.58 43.00
C CYS A 151 -10.02 18.95 41.88
N VAL A 152 -11.35 19.01 42.00
CA VAL A 152 -12.32 18.51 40.99
C VAL A 152 -12.05 19.13 39.61
N GLU A 153 -11.72 20.42 39.54
CA GLU A 153 -11.39 21.09 38.27
C GLU A 153 -10.08 20.57 37.67
N CYS A 154 -9.06 20.29 38.51
CA CYS A 154 -7.82 19.68 38.04
C CYS A 154 -8.02 18.24 37.55
N GLN A 155 -8.91 17.48 38.17
CA GLN A 155 -9.25 16.12 37.73
C GLN A 155 -9.91 16.15 36.34
N LYS A 156 -10.90 17.02 36.14
CA LYS A 156 -11.55 17.22 34.83
C LYS A 156 -10.55 17.65 33.75
N GLY A 157 -9.64 18.58 34.08
CA GLY A 157 -8.59 19.02 33.16
C GLY A 157 -7.59 17.91 32.79
N GLY A 158 -7.21 17.09 33.77
CA GLY A 158 -6.31 15.95 33.56
C GLY A 158 -6.93 14.87 32.65
N GLU A 159 -8.21 14.57 32.81
CA GLU A 159 -8.93 13.64 31.94
C GLU A 159 -9.03 14.15 30.50
N ALA A 160 -9.40 15.41 30.32
CA ALA A 160 -9.47 16.01 28.98
C ALA A 160 -8.10 16.03 28.28
N ALA A 161 -7.03 16.33 29.03
CA ALA A 161 -5.67 16.29 28.50
C ALA A 161 -5.24 14.88 28.08
N ARG A 162 -5.53 13.86 28.91
CA ARG A 162 -5.27 12.45 28.57
C ARG A 162 -6.05 11.99 27.35
N GLN A 163 -7.32 12.37 27.24
CA GLN A 163 -8.14 12.05 26.07
C GLN A 163 -7.59 12.68 24.78
N ARG A 164 -7.12 13.94 24.84
CA ARG A 164 -6.46 14.59 23.70
C ARG A 164 -5.18 13.85 23.30
N GLU A 165 -4.34 13.46 24.27
CA GLU A 165 -3.11 12.72 23.97
C GLU A 165 -3.41 11.36 23.31
N VAL A 166 -4.43 10.65 23.79
CA VAL A 166 -4.88 9.38 23.19
C VAL A 166 -5.39 9.60 21.77
N ALA A 167 -6.19 10.64 21.53
CA ALA A 167 -6.67 10.99 20.19
C ALA A 167 -5.52 11.35 19.24
N ASP A 168 -4.54 12.14 19.70
CA ASP A 168 -3.37 12.52 18.91
C ASP A 168 -2.47 11.32 18.61
N ARG A 169 -2.37 10.36 19.53
CA ARG A 169 -1.65 9.09 19.31
C ARG A 169 -2.37 8.22 18.27
N ALA A 170 -3.69 8.10 18.36
CA ALA A 170 -4.49 7.36 17.37
C ALA A 170 -4.39 7.99 15.97
N ARG A 171 -4.41 9.33 15.89
CA ARG A 171 -4.26 10.06 14.62
C ARG A 171 -2.90 9.81 13.96
N ARG A 172 -1.82 9.80 14.75
CA ARG A 172 -0.46 9.48 14.26
C ARG A 172 -0.37 8.05 13.75
N GLN A 173 -0.94 7.08 14.45
CA GLN A 173 -0.95 5.68 14.01
C GLN A 173 -1.74 5.49 12.71
N LEU A 174 -2.88 6.17 12.55
CA LEU A 174 -3.64 6.12 11.30
C LEU A 174 -2.84 6.71 10.13
N GLN A 175 -2.18 7.85 10.35
CA GLN A 175 -1.35 8.48 9.33
C GLN A 175 -0.16 7.60 8.92
N GLU A 176 0.47 6.92 9.88
CA GLU A 176 1.54 5.97 9.60
C GLU A 176 1.05 4.78 8.76
N ARG A 177 -0.13 4.21 9.07
CA ARG A 177 -0.75 3.16 8.25
C ARG A 177 -1.03 3.61 6.83
N HIS A 178 -1.62 4.79 6.66
CA HIS A 178 -1.88 5.37 5.34
C HIS A 178 -0.59 5.58 4.54
N ASN A 179 0.48 6.04 5.19
CA ASN A 179 1.78 6.21 4.53
C ASN A 179 2.38 4.87 4.09
N VAL A 180 2.28 3.82 4.94
CA VAL A 180 2.74 2.47 4.59
C VAL A 180 1.93 1.90 3.41
N GLU A 181 0.61 2.02 3.43
CA GLU A 181 -0.25 1.57 2.33
C GLU A 181 0.05 2.31 1.03
N ARG A 182 0.25 3.64 1.09
CA ARG A 182 0.62 4.43 -0.07
C ARG A 182 1.96 3.98 -0.66
N ASN A 183 2.98 3.81 0.18
CA ASN A 183 4.29 3.35 -0.27
C ASN A 183 4.22 1.94 -0.90
N GLN A 184 3.40 1.03 -0.35
CA GLN A 184 3.17 -0.30 -0.93
C GLN A 184 2.43 -0.24 -2.26
N LEU A 185 1.52 0.71 -2.46
CA LEU A 185 0.84 0.92 -3.74
C LEU A 185 1.79 1.49 -4.78
N GLU A 186 2.59 2.49 -4.41
CA GLU A 186 3.63 3.07 -5.27
C GLU A 186 4.62 2.00 -5.75
N GLN A 187 5.12 1.15 -4.83
CA GLN A 187 5.98 0.02 -5.21
C GLN A 187 5.31 -0.95 -6.18
N ARG A 188 4.03 -1.28 -5.96
CA ARG A 188 3.27 -2.16 -6.87
C ARG A 188 3.09 -1.56 -8.26
N ILE A 189 2.88 -0.24 -8.35
CA ILE A 189 2.78 0.46 -9.63
C ILE A 189 4.12 0.42 -10.36
N VAL A 190 5.21 0.78 -9.67
CA VAL A 190 6.56 0.77 -10.26
C VAL A 190 6.93 -0.63 -10.76
N SER A 191 6.75 -1.68 -9.94
CA SER A 191 7.05 -3.05 -10.37
C SER A 191 6.18 -3.51 -11.56
N ARG A 192 4.92 -3.06 -11.63
CA ARG A 192 4.04 -3.36 -12.77
C ARG A 192 4.49 -2.64 -14.04
N GLU A 193 4.88 -1.38 -13.94
CA GLU A 193 5.40 -0.60 -15.08
C GLU A 193 6.72 -1.18 -15.60
N GLU A 194 7.64 -1.56 -14.71
CA GLU A 194 8.90 -2.22 -15.07
C GLU A 194 8.66 -3.54 -15.80
N ALA A 195 7.71 -4.36 -15.33
CA ALA A 195 7.34 -5.60 -16.01
C ALA A 195 6.82 -5.36 -17.43
N LEU A 196 5.93 -4.37 -17.61
CA LEU A 196 5.38 -4.01 -18.93
C LEU A 196 6.46 -3.48 -19.89
N ILE A 197 7.42 -2.70 -19.38
CA ILE A 197 8.55 -2.20 -20.17
C ILE A 197 9.44 -3.36 -20.63
N ASN A 198 9.74 -4.29 -19.72
CA ASN A 198 10.56 -5.47 -20.03
C ASN A 198 9.87 -6.38 -21.06
N ASP A 199 8.57 -6.65 -20.91
CA ASP A 199 7.79 -7.44 -21.86
C ASP A 199 7.78 -6.81 -23.26
N SER A 200 7.59 -5.49 -23.33
CA SER A 200 7.63 -4.71 -24.58
C SER A 200 9.01 -4.78 -25.25
N ARG A 201 10.08 -4.65 -24.45
CA ARG A 201 11.47 -4.77 -24.93
C ARG A 201 11.74 -6.16 -25.50
N ASP A 202 11.32 -7.21 -24.80
CA ASP A 202 11.49 -8.60 -25.25
C ASP A 202 10.71 -8.87 -26.53
N GLN A 203 9.50 -8.33 -26.65
CA GLN A 203 8.72 -8.42 -27.87
C GLN A 203 9.43 -7.72 -29.05
N ALA A 204 9.97 -6.52 -28.84
CA ALA A 204 10.73 -5.80 -29.86
C ALA A 204 12.00 -6.57 -30.27
N THR A 205 12.70 -7.19 -29.32
CA THR A 205 13.85 -8.06 -29.61
C THR A 205 13.43 -9.27 -30.44
N ARG A 206 12.35 -9.97 -30.09
CA ARG A 206 11.80 -11.10 -30.88
C ARG A 206 11.45 -10.68 -32.31
N GLN A 207 10.77 -9.53 -32.48
CA GLN A 207 10.44 -8.99 -33.80
C GLN A 207 11.69 -8.65 -34.62
N SER A 208 12.73 -8.07 -34.00
CA SER A 208 14.00 -7.78 -34.66
C SER A 208 14.70 -9.06 -35.15
N HIS A 209 14.71 -10.12 -34.35
CA HIS A 209 15.27 -11.42 -34.76
C HIS A 209 14.50 -12.05 -35.92
N GLN A 210 13.16 -12.01 -35.89
CA GLN A 210 12.32 -12.48 -36.99
C GLN A 210 12.60 -11.70 -38.29
N PHE A 211 12.70 -10.38 -38.20
CA PHE A 211 13.02 -9.55 -39.35
C PHE A 211 14.41 -9.86 -39.94
N ARG A 212 15.43 -10.03 -39.10
CA ARG A 212 16.77 -10.43 -39.56
C ARG A 212 16.78 -11.81 -40.24
N ALA A 213 16.00 -12.76 -39.74
CA ALA A 213 15.86 -14.08 -40.35
C ALA A 213 15.23 -13.98 -41.75
N LEU A 214 14.17 -13.18 -41.90
CA LEU A 214 13.54 -12.91 -43.20
C LEU A 214 14.50 -12.27 -44.20
N LEU A 215 15.30 -11.28 -43.76
CA LEU A 215 16.34 -10.67 -44.59
C LEU A 215 17.42 -11.69 -45.02
N GLY A 216 17.76 -12.64 -44.16
CA GLY A 216 18.65 -13.75 -44.49
C GLY A 216 18.07 -14.62 -45.61
N GLN A 217 16.82 -15.06 -45.47
CA GLN A 217 16.12 -15.86 -46.48
C GLN A 217 16.02 -15.14 -47.82
N GLU A 218 15.76 -13.83 -47.81
CA GLU A 218 15.71 -13.01 -49.03
C GLU A 218 17.08 -12.94 -49.73
N ARG A 219 18.17 -12.74 -48.97
CA ARG A 219 19.53 -12.74 -49.52
C ARG A 219 19.88 -14.08 -50.15
N ASP A 220 19.54 -15.17 -49.50
CA ASP A 220 19.77 -16.52 -50.01
C ASP A 220 18.96 -16.79 -51.28
N ALA A 221 17.71 -16.34 -51.33
CA ALA A 221 16.87 -16.41 -52.53
C ALA A 221 17.50 -15.63 -53.70
N ARG A 222 17.94 -14.39 -53.47
CA ARG A 222 18.64 -13.58 -54.48
C ARG A 222 19.95 -14.22 -54.94
N ALA A 223 20.69 -14.88 -54.04
CA ALA A 223 21.90 -15.63 -54.40
C ALA A 223 21.58 -16.82 -55.32
N ARG A 224 20.54 -17.60 -55.00
CA ARG A 224 20.08 -18.70 -55.86
C ARG A 224 19.68 -18.21 -57.25
N THR A 225 18.92 -17.12 -57.34
CA THR A 225 18.52 -16.54 -58.64
C THR A 225 19.73 -16.08 -59.45
N ARG A 226 20.72 -15.41 -58.83
CA ARG A 226 21.95 -15.00 -59.51
C ARG A 226 22.75 -16.19 -60.04
N ASN A 227 22.88 -17.26 -59.24
CA ASN A 227 23.58 -18.47 -59.65
C ASN A 227 22.87 -19.17 -60.81
N ALA A 228 21.53 -19.26 -60.75
CA ALA A 228 20.72 -19.82 -61.85
C ALA A 228 20.88 -19.00 -63.14
N TRP A 229 20.86 -17.67 -63.04
CA TRP A 229 21.08 -16.78 -64.18
C TRP A 229 22.47 -16.93 -64.78
N ALA A 230 23.52 -17.02 -63.95
CA ALA A 230 24.89 -17.25 -64.41
C ALA A 230 25.03 -18.59 -65.16
N ALA A 231 24.40 -19.66 -64.64
CA ALA A 231 24.38 -20.97 -65.29
C ALA A 231 23.61 -20.94 -66.64
N ALA A 232 22.48 -20.24 -66.68
CA ALA A 232 21.71 -20.05 -67.92
C ALA A 232 22.52 -19.32 -68.98
N ASN A 233 23.20 -18.21 -68.63
CA ASN A 233 24.06 -17.48 -69.56
C ASN A 233 25.22 -18.33 -70.08
N THR A 234 25.86 -19.12 -69.22
CA THR A 234 26.95 -20.02 -69.62
C THR A 234 26.45 -21.06 -70.64
N THR A 235 25.23 -21.57 -70.43
CA THR A 235 24.59 -22.51 -71.36
C THR A 235 24.24 -21.85 -72.70
N LEU A 236 23.67 -20.63 -72.67
CA LEU A 236 23.35 -19.87 -73.87
C LEU A 236 24.61 -19.53 -74.69
N ASP A 237 25.69 -19.12 -74.04
CA ASP A 237 26.96 -18.83 -74.70
C ASP A 237 27.57 -20.08 -75.35
N ALA A 238 27.44 -21.25 -74.72
CA ALA A 238 27.86 -22.53 -75.30
C ALA A 238 27.05 -22.92 -76.55
N LEU A 239 25.75 -22.59 -76.57
CA LEU A 239 24.85 -22.84 -77.71
C LEU A 239 25.01 -21.84 -78.86
N ARG A 240 25.58 -20.66 -78.58
CA ARG A 240 25.71 -19.57 -79.56
C ARG A 240 26.48 -19.97 -80.82
N ARG A 241 27.62 -20.67 -80.68
CA ARG A 241 28.43 -21.13 -81.81
C ARG A 241 27.73 -22.23 -82.65
N PRO A 242 27.17 -23.30 -82.04
CA PRO A 242 26.37 -24.29 -82.77
C PRO A 242 25.18 -23.67 -83.52
N LEU A 243 24.44 -22.75 -82.87
CA LEU A 243 23.31 -22.08 -83.51
C LEU A 243 23.76 -21.20 -84.67
N GLN A 244 24.84 -20.43 -84.51
CA GLN A 244 25.37 -19.60 -85.58
C GLN A 244 25.88 -20.44 -86.75
N TYR A 245 26.56 -21.55 -86.48
CA TYR A 245 26.95 -22.52 -87.52
C TYR A 245 25.74 -23.12 -88.25
N ALA A 246 24.67 -23.46 -87.53
CA ALA A 246 23.43 -23.96 -88.13
C ALA A 246 22.76 -22.90 -89.01
N THR A 247 22.70 -21.64 -88.57
CA THR A 247 22.18 -20.50 -89.35
C THR A 247 23.01 -20.25 -90.61
N ASP A 248 24.34 -20.12 -90.47
CA ASP A 248 25.27 -19.91 -91.59
C ASP A 248 25.16 -21.06 -92.63
N ARG A 249 24.87 -22.27 -92.17
CA ARG A 249 24.69 -23.44 -93.04
C ARG A 249 23.32 -23.48 -93.71
N ALA A 250 22.26 -23.09 -93.01
CA ALA A 250 20.91 -22.96 -93.59
C ALA A 250 20.90 -21.91 -94.71
N ASP A 251 21.51 -20.76 -94.46
CA ASP A 251 21.62 -19.66 -95.44
C ASP A 251 22.43 -20.07 -96.69
N ASN A 252 23.41 -20.97 -96.55
CA ASN A 252 24.24 -21.44 -97.67
C ASN A 252 23.65 -22.62 -98.47
N ARG A 253 22.68 -23.38 -97.94
CA ARG A 253 22.16 -24.59 -98.62
C ARG A 253 20.77 -24.43 -99.22
N ASN A 254 19.92 -23.53 -98.74
CA ASN A 254 18.60 -23.30 -99.34
C ASN A 254 17.98 -21.95 -98.91
N PRO A 255 18.00 -20.89 -99.75
CA PRO A 255 17.50 -19.57 -99.37
C PRO A 255 15.97 -19.52 -99.11
N ASN A 256 15.23 -20.60 -99.39
CA ASN A 256 13.79 -20.70 -99.12
C ASN A 256 13.42 -21.46 -97.83
N PHE A 257 14.40 -22.00 -97.10
CA PHE A 257 14.20 -22.62 -95.78
C PHE A 257 14.87 -21.80 -94.68
N ALA A 258 14.78 -20.49 -94.79
CA ALA A 258 15.20 -19.65 -93.70
C ALA A 258 14.29 -19.91 -92.49
N LEU A 259 14.91 -20.22 -91.36
CA LEU A 259 14.35 -20.25 -90.01
C LEU A 259 13.81 -18.87 -89.55
N TYR A 260 13.31 -18.04 -90.48
CA TYR A 260 12.83 -16.67 -90.29
C TYR A 260 11.48 -16.58 -89.53
N GLY A 261 10.98 -17.67 -88.97
CA GLY A 261 9.68 -17.67 -88.29
C GLY A 261 9.71 -17.58 -86.77
N HIS A 262 10.68 -18.20 -86.09
CA HIS A 262 10.42 -18.67 -84.71
C HIS A 262 11.58 -18.58 -83.70
N SER A 263 12.75 -18.03 -84.06
CA SER A 263 13.85 -17.78 -83.11
C SER A 263 13.76 -16.41 -82.41
N GLU A 264 13.17 -15.40 -83.05
CA GLU A 264 12.99 -14.06 -82.46
C GLU A 264 12.11 -14.00 -81.19
N PRO A 265 11.05 -14.83 -80.99
CA PRO A 265 10.18 -14.68 -79.82
C PRO A 265 10.88 -14.94 -78.48
N ILE A 266 11.79 -15.93 -78.43
CA ILE A 266 12.37 -16.38 -77.15
C ILE A 266 13.51 -15.46 -76.71
N GLU A 267 14.31 -14.94 -77.63
CA GLU A 267 15.36 -13.98 -77.28
C GLU A 267 14.76 -12.62 -76.85
N VAL A 268 13.67 -12.19 -77.48
CA VAL A 268 12.92 -10.99 -77.10
C VAL A 268 12.21 -11.18 -75.75
N ASP A 269 11.55 -12.32 -75.53
CA ASP A 269 10.92 -12.64 -74.24
C ASP A 269 11.97 -12.77 -73.12
N PHE A 270 13.13 -13.37 -73.40
CA PHE A 270 14.25 -13.47 -72.46
C PHE A 270 14.80 -12.09 -72.09
N ARG A 271 15.03 -11.20 -73.06
CA ARG A 271 15.46 -9.82 -72.79
C ARG A 271 14.39 -8.99 -72.06
N ARG A 272 13.10 -9.22 -72.37
CA ARG A 272 11.98 -8.55 -71.70
C ARG A 272 11.93 -8.92 -70.21
N VAL A 273 11.99 -10.22 -69.92
CA VAL A 273 11.94 -10.73 -68.53
C VAL A 273 13.25 -10.45 -67.78
N SER A 274 14.41 -10.42 -68.46
CA SER A 274 15.68 -10.07 -67.82
C SER A 274 15.79 -8.59 -67.42
N ASN A 275 15.13 -7.70 -68.18
CA ASN A 275 15.17 -6.26 -67.95
C ASN A 275 14.01 -5.77 -67.05
N ASP A 276 13.02 -6.61 -66.78
CA ASP A 276 11.93 -6.29 -65.85
C ASP A 276 12.29 -6.69 -64.41
N THR A 277 12.47 -5.67 -63.56
CA THR A 277 12.76 -5.84 -62.12
C THR A 277 11.60 -6.44 -61.33
N ARG A 278 10.42 -6.59 -61.93
CA ARG A 278 9.23 -7.20 -61.32
C ARG A 278 8.91 -8.60 -61.87
N ALA A 279 9.76 -9.17 -62.72
CA ALA A 279 9.58 -10.53 -63.22
C ALA A 279 9.42 -11.53 -62.07
N SER A 280 8.32 -12.28 -62.10
CA SER A 280 8.00 -13.28 -61.08
C SER A 280 8.79 -14.57 -61.28
N ALA A 281 8.87 -15.41 -60.24
CA ALA A 281 9.47 -16.75 -60.35
C ALA A 281 8.69 -17.69 -61.30
N GLU A 282 7.48 -17.32 -61.70
CA GLU A 282 6.66 -18.06 -62.67
C GLU A 282 7.03 -17.67 -64.11
N ASP A 283 7.31 -16.39 -64.36
CA ASP A 283 7.80 -15.91 -65.67
C ASP A 283 9.13 -16.56 -66.06
N TRP A 284 10.05 -16.69 -65.10
CA TRP A 284 11.32 -17.40 -65.33
C TRP A 284 11.14 -18.91 -65.51
N ARG A 285 10.13 -19.51 -64.87
CA ARG A 285 9.80 -20.93 -65.07
C ARG A 285 9.18 -21.18 -66.44
N ASP A 286 8.32 -20.29 -66.92
CA ASP A 286 7.73 -20.39 -68.28
C ASP A 286 8.82 -20.27 -69.36
N ILE A 287 9.72 -19.29 -69.24
CA ILE A 287 10.88 -19.17 -70.14
C ILE A 287 11.77 -20.42 -70.06
N GLY A 288 12.04 -20.90 -68.85
CA GLY A 288 12.80 -22.15 -68.64
C GLY A 288 12.13 -23.35 -69.30
N ALA A 289 10.81 -23.50 -69.20
CA ALA A 289 10.05 -24.56 -69.84
C ALA A 289 10.05 -24.44 -71.38
N ARG A 290 9.97 -23.21 -71.91
CA ARG A 290 10.06 -22.95 -73.35
C ARG A 290 11.46 -23.25 -73.90
N LEU A 291 12.52 -22.91 -73.17
CA LEU A 291 13.90 -23.28 -73.49
C LEU A 291 14.14 -24.79 -73.38
N ALA A 292 13.58 -25.44 -72.36
CA ALA A 292 13.65 -26.90 -72.21
C ALA A 292 12.92 -27.62 -73.36
N ASN A 293 11.84 -27.05 -73.89
CA ASN A 293 11.11 -27.58 -75.05
C ASN A 293 11.77 -27.25 -76.41
N LEU A 294 12.67 -26.25 -76.47
CA LEU A 294 13.50 -26.00 -77.64
C LEU A 294 14.51 -27.12 -77.86
N GLY A 295 15.07 -27.69 -76.80
CA GLY A 295 16.03 -28.81 -76.88
C GLY A 295 15.49 -29.98 -77.71
N PRO A 296 14.37 -30.63 -77.33
CA PRO A 296 13.75 -31.72 -78.10
C PRO A 296 13.25 -31.33 -79.49
N ARG A 297 12.90 -30.06 -79.75
CA ARG A 297 12.46 -29.59 -81.07
C ARG A 297 13.61 -29.32 -82.02
N VAL A 298 14.69 -28.71 -81.54
CA VAL A 298 15.97 -28.61 -82.27
C VAL A 298 16.54 -30.02 -82.46
N GLN A 299 16.47 -30.88 -81.44
CA GLN A 299 16.77 -32.31 -81.56
C GLN A 299 15.90 -32.96 -82.65
N GLY A 300 14.60 -32.65 -82.72
CA GLY A 300 13.63 -33.13 -83.72
C GLY A 300 13.94 -32.67 -85.14
N MET A 301 14.35 -31.41 -85.32
CA MET A 301 14.84 -30.88 -86.60
C MET A 301 16.18 -31.51 -86.99
N ILE A 302 17.07 -31.72 -86.02
CA ILE A 302 18.33 -32.44 -86.22
C ILE A 302 18.08 -33.93 -86.48
N THR A 303 17.05 -34.56 -85.90
CA THR A 303 16.68 -35.97 -86.15
C THR A 303 16.00 -36.14 -87.51
N ALA A 304 15.20 -35.17 -87.95
CA ALA A 304 14.62 -35.14 -89.29
C ALA A 304 15.69 -34.97 -90.40
N GLU A 305 16.83 -34.32 -90.11
CA GLU A 305 17.97 -34.27 -91.04
C GLU A 305 19.01 -35.38 -90.83
N MET A 306 19.01 -36.07 -89.67
CA MET A 306 19.87 -37.24 -89.38
C MET A 306 19.30 -38.58 -89.86
N GLU A 307 18.21 -38.58 -90.65
CA GLU A 307 17.79 -39.76 -91.43
C GLU A 307 18.69 -40.04 -92.64
N GLU A 308 19.57 -39.12 -93.03
CA GLU A 308 20.68 -39.41 -93.95
C GLU A 308 22.00 -39.60 -93.19
N ALA A 309 22.06 -40.69 -92.43
CA ALA A 309 22.84 -41.87 -92.82
C ALA A 309 23.87 -42.41 -91.81
N GLU A 310 24.54 -41.62 -90.96
CA GLU A 310 25.74 -42.17 -90.29
C GLU A 310 25.83 -41.91 -88.78
N VAL A 311 25.32 -40.80 -88.27
CA VAL A 311 25.50 -40.45 -86.84
C VAL A 311 24.50 -41.16 -85.93
N ALA A 312 23.31 -41.51 -86.45
CA ALA A 312 22.33 -42.33 -85.73
C ALA A 312 22.87 -43.72 -85.37
N ARG A 313 23.84 -44.26 -86.13
CA ARG A 313 24.50 -45.54 -85.82
C ARG A 313 25.48 -45.44 -84.65
N THR A 314 26.18 -44.32 -84.49
CA THR A 314 27.21 -44.15 -83.45
C THR A 314 26.61 -43.63 -82.13
N ILE A 315 25.61 -42.75 -82.19
CA ILE A 315 24.98 -42.16 -81.00
C ILE A 315 24.02 -43.15 -80.31
N ASN A 316 23.29 -44.01 -81.05
CA ASN A 316 22.52 -45.10 -80.41
C ASN A 316 23.44 -46.08 -79.66
N GLY A 317 24.65 -46.33 -80.15
CA GLY A 317 25.64 -47.18 -79.48
C GLY A 317 26.16 -46.60 -78.16
N HIS A 318 26.38 -45.28 -78.08
CA HIS A 318 26.84 -44.63 -76.85
C HIS A 318 25.72 -44.39 -75.82
N LEU A 319 24.49 -44.11 -76.26
CA LEU A 319 23.35 -43.92 -75.36
C LEU A 319 22.92 -45.24 -74.69
N GLN A 320 22.99 -46.38 -75.38
CA GLN A 320 22.80 -47.71 -74.75
C GLN A 320 23.87 -48.04 -73.70
N ALA A 321 25.12 -47.61 -73.90
CA ALA A 321 26.19 -47.83 -72.93
C ALA A 321 26.02 -46.99 -71.64
N ILE A 322 25.55 -45.74 -71.76
CA ILE A 322 25.30 -44.86 -70.61
C ILE A 322 24.04 -45.28 -69.84
N GLN A 323 23.01 -45.76 -70.54
CA GLN A 323 21.79 -46.27 -69.91
C GLN A 323 22.05 -47.56 -69.09
N ASN A 324 22.95 -48.44 -69.55
CA ASN A 324 23.41 -49.63 -68.81
C ASN A 324 24.22 -49.27 -67.54
N LEU A 325 25.04 -48.21 -67.60
CA LEU A 325 25.79 -47.69 -66.43
C LEU A 325 24.86 -47.05 -65.37
N LEU A 326 23.82 -46.33 -65.82
CA LEU A 326 22.80 -45.75 -64.94
C LEU A 326 21.92 -46.84 -64.31
N GLN A 327 21.58 -47.92 -65.03
CA GLN A 327 20.87 -49.06 -64.45
C GLN A 327 21.72 -49.83 -63.44
N GLN A 328 23.02 -50.01 -63.64
CA GLN A 328 23.92 -50.62 -62.64
C GLN A 328 24.05 -49.79 -61.36
N HIS A 329 24.00 -48.47 -61.44
CA HIS A 329 24.03 -47.59 -60.26
C HIS A 329 22.67 -47.43 -59.56
N LEU A 330 21.55 -47.61 -60.29
CA LEU A 330 20.20 -47.44 -59.75
C LEU A 330 19.53 -48.76 -59.33
N SER A 331 20.05 -49.92 -59.76
CA SER A 331 19.66 -51.25 -59.25
C SER A 331 20.54 -51.74 -58.09
N GLY A 332 21.56 -50.96 -57.70
CA GLY A 332 22.41 -51.18 -56.54
C GLY A 332 21.85 -50.51 -55.27
N GLY A 333 20.80 -51.09 -54.70
CA GLY A 333 20.50 -50.94 -53.29
C GLY A 333 19.39 -51.90 -52.85
N PRO A 334 19.41 -52.48 -51.65
CA PRO A 334 20.46 -52.60 -50.63
C PRO A 334 20.76 -54.08 -50.24
N ALA A 335 21.93 -54.33 -49.66
CA ALA A 335 22.17 -55.44 -48.73
C ALA A 335 22.62 -54.72 -47.43
N SER A 336 21.89 -54.69 -46.30
CA SER A 336 21.43 -55.82 -45.47
C SER A 336 22.52 -56.90 -45.42
N ASP A 337 23.17 -57.23 -44.31
CA ASP A 337 23.08 -56.90 -42.90
C ASP A 337 24.42 -57.36 -42.26
N GLY A 338 24.65 -57.02 -40.99
CA GLY A 338 25.55 -57.77 -40.10
C GLY A 338 26.97 -57.21 -40.01
N GLU A 339 27.33 -56.58 -38.90
CA GLU A 339 27.80 -57.22 -37.65
C GLU A 339 29.24 -57.77 -37.75
N SER A 340 30.14 -57.09 -37.03
CA SER A 340 31.30 -57.62 -36.28
C SER A 340 31.90 -56.39 -35.59
N ASP A 341 31.72 -56.17 -34.28
CA ASP A 341 32.41 -56.87 -33.17
C ASP A 341 33.88 -57.14 -33.51
N ASP A 342 34.79 -56.32 -33.00
CA ASP A 342 35.54 -56.66 -31.77
C ASP A 342 36.61 -55.61 -31.41
N GLU A 343 36.74 -55.40 -30.09
CA GLU A 343 37.88 -54.94 -29.26
C GLU A 343 38.44 -53.50 -29.37
#